data_AF-A0A3N1GRN4-F1
#
_entry.id   AF-A0A3N1GRN4-F1
#
_cell.length_a   1.000
_cell.length_b   1.000
_cell.length_c   1.000
_cell.angle_alpha   90.00
_cell.angle_beta   90.00
_cell.angle_gamma   90.00
#
_symmetry.space_group_name_H-M   'P 1'
#
loop_
_entity.id
_entity.type
_entity.pdbx_description
1 polymer ?
#
loop_
_entity_poly.entity_id
_entity_poly.type
_entity_poly.pdbx_seq_one_letter_code
_entity_poly.pdbx_strand_id
1 'polypeptide(L)'
;MSGSAELGAVRRFWTERVAHLHTPGDAEAAQVRASAVAVLDNNGRLTSVQRSMLAGATAELERRDFPHSADLLHLARLVQRAAAQDQSNVMPRRSSSAALYGR
;
A
#
# COMPACT_ATOMS: atom_id res chain seq x y z
N MET A 1 -7.56 17.32 -2.79
CA MET A 1 -8.25 16.13 -3.36
C MET A 1 -7.25 15.10 -3.92
N SER A 2 -6.14 14.81 -3.22
CA SER A 2 -5.03 14.02 -3.81
C SER A 2 -4.85 12.61 -3.23
N GLY A 3 -5.63 12.20 -2.23
CA GLY A 3 -5.62 10.83 -1.73
C GLY A 3 -6.40 9.83 -2.61
N SER A 4 -7.04 10.28 -3.69
CA SER A 4 -8.01 9.50 -4.47
C SER A 4 -7.43 8.72 -5.66
N ALA A 5 -6.31 9.17 -6.26
CA ALA A 5 -5.78 8.55 -7.47
C ALA A 5 -5.13 7.19 -7.21
N GLU A 6 -4.28 7.09 -6.18
CA GLU A 6 -3.58 5.84 -5.83
C GLU A 6 -4.53 4.80 -5.25
N LEU A 7 -5.47 5.22 -4.38
CA LEU A 7 -6.54 4.34 -3.90
C LEU A 7 -7.46 3.87 -5.04
N GLY A 8 -7.76 4.75 -5.99
CA GLY A 8 -8.48 4.41 -7.20
C GLY A 8 -7.73 3.38 -8.06
N ALA A 9 -6.40 3.50 -8.16
CA ALA A 9 -5.55 2.55 -8.88
C ALA A 9 -5.53 1.18 -8.19
N VAL A 10 -5.37 1.13 -6.86
CA VAL A 10 -5.47 -0.11 -6.08
C VAL A 10 -6.83 -0.78 -6.29
N ARG A 11 -7.93 0.00 -6.19
CA ARG A 11 -9.29 -0.53 -6.36
C ARG A 11 -9.53 -1.10 -7.75
N ARG A 12 -9.15 -0.35 -8.80
CA ARG A 12 -9.30 -0.79 -10.18
C ARG A 12 -8.51 -2.08 -10.43
N PHE A 13 -7.23 -2.08 -10.08
CA PHE A 13 -6.37 -3.24 -10.30
C PHE A 13 -6.83 -4.46 -9.51
N TRP A 14 -7.27 -4.28 -8.26
CA TRP A 14 -7.87 -5.33 -7.45
C TRP A 14 -9.06 -5.98 -8.17
N THR A 15 -10.04 -5.19 -8.58
CA THR A 15 -11.27 -5.68 -9.22
C THR A 15 -11.00 -6.34 -10.58
N GLU A 16 -10.14 -5.74 -11.41
CA GLU A 16 -9.90 -6.22 -12.78
C GLU A 16 -8.98 -7.44 -12.85
N ARG A 17 -7.97 -7.51 -11.96
CA ARG A 17 -6.85 -8.45 -12.11
C ARG A 17 -6.72 -9.44 -10.98
N VAL A 18 -7.04 -9.09 -9.73
CA VAL A 18 -6.65 -9.89 -8.55
C VAL A 18 -7.83 -10.56 -7.84
N ALA A 19 -9.02 -9.97 -7.87
CA ALA A 19 -10.20 -10.49 -7.18
C ALA A 19 -10.57 -11.92 -7.63
N HIS A 20 -10.30 -12.25 -8.89
CA HIS A 20 -10.58 -13.54 -9.51
C HIS A 20 -9.39 -14.52 -9.49
N LEU A 21 -8.22 -14.11 -8.99
CA LEU A 21 -7.06 -15.00 -8.94
C LEU A 21 -7.25 -16.06 -7.85
N HIS A 22 -7.08 -17.31 -8.26
CA HIS A 22 -7.03 -18.44 -7.36
C HIS A 22 -5.57 -18.69 -6.98
N THR A 23 -5.20 -18.35 -5.75
CA THR A 23 -3.84 -18.51 -5.20
C THR A 23 -3.87 -19.43 -3.98
N PRO A 24 -4.26 -20.71 -4.13
CA PRO A 24 -4.37 -21.62 -3.01
C PRO A 24 -2.99 -21.99 -2.46
N GLY A 25 -2.79 -21.82 -1.16
CA GLY A 25 -1.57 -22.25 -0.47
C GLY A 25 -0.43 -21.23 -0.41
N ASP A 26 -0.56 -20.08 -1.08
CA ASP A 26 0.47 -19.03 -1.07
C ASP A 26 0.19 -17.99 0.02
N ALA A 27 0.92 -18.08 1.14
CA ALA A 27 0.78 -17.18 2.28
C ALA A 27 1.07 -15.72 1.90
N GLU A 28 2.07 -15.51 1.04
CA GLU A 28 2.53 -14.22 0.55
C GLU A 28 1.48 -13.56 -0.35
N ALA A 29 0.89 -14.33 -1.26
CA ALA A 29 -0.21 -13.86 -2.11
C ALA A 29 -1.42 -13.46 -1.26
N ALA A 30 -1.78 -14.28 -0.27
CA ALA A 30 -2.86 -13.97 0.67
C ALA A 30 -2.56 -12.69 1.46
N GLN A 31 -1.30 -12.47 1.87
CA GLN A 31 -0.88 -11.30 2.63
C GLN A 31 -0.89 -10.00 1.81
N VAL A 32 -0.45 -10.05 0.55
CA VAL A 32 -0.59 -8.91 -0.38
C VAL A 32 -2.07 -8.58 -0.59
N ARG A 33 -2.90 -9.61 -0.77
CA ARG A 33 -4.35 -9.43 -0.96
C ARG A 33 -5.01 -8.82 0.28
N ALA A 34 -4.69 -9.32 1.46
CA ALA A 34 -5.19 -8.78 2.73
C ALA A 34 -4.75 -7.32 2.92
N SER A 35 -3.52 -6.98 2.55
CA SER A 35 -3.01 -5.61 2.62
C SER A 35 -3.73 -4.66 1.64
N ALA A 36 -4.10 -5.14 0.46
CA ALA A 36 -4.89 -4.38 -0.50
C ALA A 36 -6.30 -4.10 0.01
N VAL A 37 -6.97 -5.09 0.62
CA VAL A 37 -8.27 -4.86 1.26
C VAL A 37 -8.14 -3.88 2.42
N ALA A 38 -7.15 -4.06 3.29
CA ALA A 38 -6.92 -3.19 4.43
C ALA A 38 -6.68 -1.73 4.02
N VAL A 39 -5.89 -1.48 2.97
CA VAL A 39 -5.64 -0.10 2.51
C VAL A 39 -6.89 0.53 1.90
N LEU A 40 -7.73 -0.26 1.22
CA LEU A 40 -9.00 0.21 0.65
C LEU A 40 -10.03 0.53 1.74
N ASP A 41 -10.16 -0.32 2.76
CA ASP A 41 -11.10 -0.12 3.87
C ASP A 41 -10.68 1.03 4.78
N ASN A 42 -9.37 1.19 5.01
CA ASN A 42 -8.83 2.24 5.87
C ASN A 42 -8.47 3.51 5.11
N ASN A 43 -9.04 3.74 3.91
CA ASN A 43 -8.85 4.95 3.10
C ASN A 43 -7.37 5.36 2.92
N GLY A 44 -6.50 4.40 2.56
CA GLY A 44 -5.09 4.67 2.32
C GLY A 44 -4.20 4.40 3.52
N ARG A 45 -4.73 3.85 4.62
CA ARG A 45 -3.94 3.62 5.84
C ARG A 45 -3.59 2.15 6.04
N LEU A 46 -2.35 1.92 6.46
CA LEU A 46 -1.88 0.63 6.95
C LEU A 46 -1.15 0.83 8.29
N THR A 47 -1.38 -0.08 9.23
CA THR A 47 -0.65 -0.10 10.49
C THR A 47 0.84 -0.41 10.26
N SER A 48 1.72 -0.14 11.24
CA SER A 48 3.15 -0.48 11.12
C SER A 48 3.35 -1.99 10.88
N VAL A 49 2.54 -2.82 11.54
CA VAL A 49 2.58 -4.28 11.39
C VAL A 49 2.16 -4.68 9.98
N GLN A 50 1.05 -4.15 9.46
CA GLN A 50 0.60 -4.41 8.09
C GLN A 50 1.62 -3.97 7.03
N ARG A 51 2.27 -2.83 7.23
CA ARG A 51 3.34 -2.36 6.33
C ARG A 51 4.55 -3.29 6.34
N SER A 52 4.98 -3.74 7.52
CA SER A 52 6.13 -4.65 7.64
C SER A 52 5.82 -6.02 7.02
N MET A 53 4.60 -6.51 7.27
CA MET A 53 4.06 -7.73 6.67
C MET A 53 4.02 -7.65 5.14
N LEU A 54 3.50 -6.55 4.58
CA LEU A 54 3.46 -6.33 3.14
C LEU A 54 4.86 -6.25 2.52
N ALA A 55 5.81 -5.58 3.19
CA ALA A 55 7.19 -5.48 2.72
C ALA A 55 7.87 -6.87 2.66
N GLY A 56 7.67 -7.70 3.70
CA GLY A 56 8.15 -9.08 3.72
C GLY A 56 7.56 -9.93 2.59
N ALA A 57 6.24 -9.87 2.40
CA ALA A 57 5.56 -10.58 1.32
C ALA A 57 6.05 -10.13 -0.07
N THR A 58 6.25 -8.82 -0.26
CA THR A 58 6.79 -8.28 -1.52
C THR A 58 8.19 -8.82 -1.80
N ALA A 59 9.08 -8.79 -0.81
CA ALA A 59 10.45 -9.29 -0.96
C ALA A 59 10.50 -10.81 -1.22
N GLU A 60 9.54 -11.58 -0.71
CA GLU A 60 9.44 -13.01 -0.99
C GLU A 60 8.91 -13.29 -2.39
N LEU A 61 7.88 -12.54 -2.84
CA LEU A 61 7.36 -12.59 -4.20
C LEU A 61 8.41 -12.15 -5.26
N GLU A 62 9.37 -11.29 -4.90
CA GLU A 62 10.49 -10.92 -5.78
C GLU A 62 11.56 -12.01 -5.85
N ARG A 63 11.68 -12.85 -4.82
CA ARG A 63 12.69 -13.92 -4.73
C ARG A 63 12.22 -15.25 -5.32
N ARG A 64 10.92 -15.51 -5.29
CA ARG A 64 10.31 -16.76 -5.73
C ARG A 64 9.39 -16.52 -6.91
N ASP A 65 9.44 -17.42 -7.89
CA ASP A 65 8.52 -17.37 -9.02
C ASP A 65 7.20 -18.06 -8.64
N PHE A 66 6.12 -17.29 -8.58
CA PHE A 66 4.77 -17.76 -8.26
C PHE A 66 3.83 -17.50 -9.44
N PRO A 67 2.75 -18.29 -9.60
CA PRO A 67 1.67 -17.94 -10.51
C PRO A 67 1.17 -16.52 -10.19
N HIS A 68 1.14 -15.65 -11.21
CA HIS A 68 0.69 -14.26 -11.07
C HIS A 68 1.57 -13.39 -10.14
N SER A 69 2.83 -13.78 -9.88
CA SER A 69 3.81 -13.00 -9.11
C SER A 69 3.90 -11.55 -9.58
N ALA A 70 3.91 -11.32 -10.90
CA ALA A 70 3.95 -9.97 -11.48
C ALA A 70 2.72 -9.12 -11.11
N ASP A 71 1.51 -9.68 -11.16
CA ASP A 71 0.28 -8.98 -10.79
C ASP A 71 0.25 -8.67 -9.28
N LEU A 72 0.67 -9.64 -8.45
CA LEU A 72 0.74 -9.47 -6.99
C LEU A 72 1.79 -8.43 -6.59
N LEU A 73 2.97 -8.44 -7.22
CA LEU A 73 4.01 -7.44 -7.00
C LEU A 73 3.55 -6.05 -7.43
N HIS A 74 2.83 -5.95 -8.55
CA HIS A 74 2.26 -4.69 -8.99
C HIS A 74 1.25 -4.16 -7.97
N LEU A 75 0.33 -5.01 -7.50
CA LEU A 75 -0.63 -4.65 -6.46
C LEU A 75 0.07 -4.21 -5.17
N ALA A 76 1.07 -4.96 -4.70
CA ALA A 76 1.83 -4.63 -3.50
C ALA A 76 2.50 -3.25 -3.59
N ARG A 77 3.01 -2.88 -4.77
CA ARG A 77 3.62 -1.56 -5.01
C ARG A 77 2.58 -0.44 -5.01
N LEU A 78 1.41 -0.66 -5.61
CA LEU A 78 0.30 0.31 -5.56
C LEU A 78 -0.16 0.55 -4.11
N VAL A 79 -0.31 -0.52 -3.33
CA VAL A 79 -0.70 -0.45 -1.91
C VAL A 79 0.34 0.34 -1.09
N GLN A 80 1.63 0.10 -1.31
CA GLN A 80 2.71 0.85 -0.63
C GLN A 80 2.67 2.36 -0.97
N ARG A 81 2.40 2.72 -2.23
CA ARG A 81 2.26 4.12 -2.65
C ARG A 81 1.05 4.79 -2.00
N ALA A 82 -0.10 4.13 -2.01
CA ALA A 82 -1.31 4.61 -1.35
C ALA A 82 -1.08 4.82 0.15
N ALA A 83 -0.39 3.88 0.82
CA ALA A 83 -0.06 3.96 2.24
C ALA A 83 0.94 5.06 2.61
N ALA A 84 1.86 5.40 1.69
CA ALA A 84 2.86 6.45 1.91
C ALA A 84 2.28 7.88 1.77
N GLN A 85 1.23 8.07 0.97
CA GLN A 85 0.61 9.38 0.77
C GLN A 85 -0.10 9.90 2.02
N ASP A 86 -0.72 9.04 2.84
CA ASP A 86 -1.35 9.48 4.10
C ASP A 86 -0.33 9.96 5.13
N GLN A 87 0.86 9.35 5.22
CA GLN A 87 1.93 9.85 6.10
C GLN A 87 2.38 11.26 5.73
N SER A 88 2.39 11.57 4.43
CA SER A 88 2.70 12.91 3.94
C SER A 88 1.62 13.94 4.30
N ASN A 89 0.38 13.47 4.55
CA ASN A 89 -0.75 14.31 4.94
C ASN A 89 -0.88 14.44 6.47
N VAL A 90 -0.36 13.48 7.24
CA VAL A 90 -0.35 13.48 8.72
C VAL A 90 0.87 14.19 9.32
N MET A 91 1.92 14.47 8.55
CA MET A 91 2.99 15.38 8.98
C MET A 91 2.55 16.84 8.78
N PRO A 92 2.15 17.59 9.85
CA PRO A 92 2.11 19.04 9.72
C PRO A 92 3.53 19.51 9.47
N ARG A 93 3.72 20.30 8.40
CA ARG A 93 4.91 21.14 8.20
C ARG A 93 5.26 21.82 9.53
N ARG A 94 6.24 21.28 10.26
CA ARG A 94 6.72 21.88 11.49
C ARG A 94 7.44 23.19 11.14
N SER A 95 6.91 24.26 11.72
CA SER A 95 7.60 25.52 12.04
C SER A 95 8.08 26.41 10.90
N SER A 96 7.16 27.20 10.35
CA SER A 96 7.46 28.61 10.03
C SER A 96 6.93 29.51 11.15
N SER A 97 7.40 29.29 12.39
CA SER A 97 7.19 30.20 13.53
C SER A 97 8.54 30.60 14.11
N ALA A 98 9.39 31.16 13.24
CA ALA A 98 10.69 31.71 13.60
C ALA A 98 10.92 33.00 12.81
N ALA A 99 10.04 33.99 12.96
CA ALA A 99 10.32 35.37 12.55
C ALA A 99 9.40 36.41 13.24
N LEU A 100 8.66 36.07 14.31
CA LEU A 100 7.81 37.05 15.00
C LEU A 100 8.46 37.71 16.23
N TYR A 101 9.64 37.26 16.67
CA TYR A 101 10.38 37.95 17.73
C TYR A 101 11.89 37.78 17.52
N GLY A 102 12.53 38.84 17.00
CA GLY A 102 13.95 38.83 16.69
C GLY A 102 14.59 40.20 16.48
N ARG A 103 14.06 41.23 17.16
CA ARG A 103 14.61 42.57 17.40
C ARG A 103 14.66 43.56 16.23
#